data_AF-A0A8W8JWV6-F1
#
_entry.id   AF-A0A8W8JWV6-F1
#
_cell.length_a   1.000
_cell.length_b   1.000
_cell.length_c   1.000
_cell.angle_alpha   90.00
_cell.angle_beta   90.00
_cell.angle_gamma   90.00
#
_symmetry.space_group_name_H-M   'P 1'
#
loop_
_entity.id
_entity.type
_entity.pdbx_description
1 polymer ?
#
loop_
_entity_poly.entity_id
_entity_poly.type
_entity_poly.pdbx_seq_one_letter_code
_entity_poly.pdbx_strand_id
1 'polypeptide(L)'
;YISYGPDAGKLAVIVDVIDQNRALVDGPCSGVSRKQMNFKALELTSIVMKIPRGLRPGNLRKAWEKQEVQKKWDSTTWAQKIANKKKRAQLTDFDRFKLMKAKQARNRLINVEFGKLRKTVKRPAPRLRKKKSVKK
;
A
#
# COMPACT_ATOMS: atom_id res chain seq x y z
N TYR A 1 9.61 6.76 5.16
CA TYR A 1 8.53 6.62 6.17
C TYR A 1 9.19 6.55 7.53
N ILE A 2 8.66 7.22 8.55
CA ILE A 2 9.23 7.20 9.90
C ILE A 2 8.53 6.10 10.71
N SER A 3 9.28 5.10 11.16
CA SER A 3 8.72 3.90 11.80
C SER A 3 8.35 4.11 13.27
N TYR A 4 9.20 4.80 14.04
CA TYR A 4 8.98 5.05 15.46
C TYR A 4 9.45 6.46 15.88
N GLY A 5 9.04 6.88 17.08
CA GLY A 5 9.35 8.20 17.64
C GLY A 5 8.19 9.21 17.52
N PRO A 6 8.43 10.50 17.83
CA PRO A 6 7.37 11.51 17.91
C PRO A 6 6.69 11.79 16.55
N ASP A 7 7.38 11.51 15.44
CA ASP A 7 6.86 11.68 14.08
C ASP A 7 6.51 10.34 13.40
N ALA A 8 6.29 9.29 14.20
CA ALA A 8 5.94 7.97 13.67
C ALA A 8 4.70 8.04 12.77
N GLY A 9 4.74 7.29 11.66
CA GLY A 9 3.65 7.26 10.68
C GLY A 9 3.65 8.40 9.67
N LYS A 10 4.56 9.38 9.81
CA LYS A 10 4.70 10.48 8.84
C LYS A 10 5.70 10.12 7.74
N LEU A 11 5.53 10.77 6.59
CA LEU A 11 6.51 10.76 5.52
C LEU A 11 7.55 11.85 5.75
N ALA A 12 8.76 11.61 5.30
CA ALA A 12 9.78 12.64 5.22
C ALA A 12 10.77 12.26 4.12
N VAL A 13 11.53 13.25 3.66
CA VAL A 13 12.55 13.12 2.63
C VAL A 13 13.92 13.24 3.27
N ILE A 14 14.83 12.36 2.88
CA ILE A 14 16.25 12.48 3.21
C ILE A 14 16.83 13.59 2.34
N VAL A 15 17.28 14.67 2.96
CA VAL A 15 17.86 15.85 2.29
C VAL A 15 19.37 15.73 2.18
N ASP A 16 19.99 15.14 3.21
CA ASP A 16 21.42 14.86 3.24
C ASP A 16 21.73 13.62 4.11
N VAL A 17 22.86 12.98 3.86
CA VAL A 17 23.42 11.91 4.69
C VAL A 17 24.55 12.51 5.53
N ILE A 18 24.42 12.42 6.85
CA ILE A 18 25.39 12.99 7.79
C ILE A 18 26.53 11.98 7.99
N ASP A 19 26.18 10.75 8.32
CA ASP A 19 27.11 9.64 8.54
C ASP A 19 26.42 8.31 8.21
N GLN A 20 27.08 7.17 8.45
CA GLN A 20 26.55 5.83 8.15
C GLN A 20 25.23 5.53 8.88
N ASN A 21 24.98 6.16 10.03
CA ASN A 21 23.84 5.89 10.89
C ASN A 21 22.78 6.99 10.83
N ARG A 22 23.11 8.21 10.39
CA ARG A 22 22.22 9.37 10.47
C ARG A 22 22.05 10.09 9.15
N ALA A 23 20.83 10.56 8.93
CA ALA A 23 20.44 11.44 7.83
C ALA A 23 19.83 12.73 8.34
N LEU A 24 20.00 13.80 7.57
CA LEU A 24 19.20 15.01 7.69
C LEU A 24 17.88 14.80 6.95
N VAL A 25 16.77 14.87 7.70
CA VAL A 25 15.43 14.56 7.21
C VAL A 25 14.55 15.80 7.31
N ASP A 26 13.65 15.98 6.33
CA ASP A 26 12.69 17.08 6.30
C ASP A 26 11.37 16.64 5.65
N GLY A 27 10.24 17.12 6.19
CA GLY A 27 8.89 16.77 5.72
C GLY A 27 7.95 17.98 5.81
N PRO A 28 8.11 19.00 4.95
CA PRO A 28 7.38 20.25 5.05
C PRO A 28 5.86 20.11 4.80
N CYS A 29 5.45 19.11 4.02
CA CYS A 29 4.03 18.82 3.74
C CYS A 29 3.41 17.85 4.75
N SER A 30 4.22 17.04 5.43
CA SER A 30 3.79 16.03 6.41
C SER A 30 3.89 16.52 7.86
N GLY A 31 4.38 17.73 8.09
CA GLY A 31 4.54 18.32 9.41
C GLY A 31 5.70 17.71 10.21
N VAL A 32 6.75 17.27 9.52
CA VAL A 32 8.03 16.85 10.12
C VAL A 32 9.01 18.00 9.96
N SER A 33 9.46 18.57 11.08
CA SER A 33 10.49 19.62 11.07
C SER A 33 11.85 19.05 10.65
N ARG A 34 12.68 19.91 10.05
CA ARG A 34 14.04 19.53 9.64
C ARG A 34 14.89 19.14 10.84
N LYS A 35 15.37 17.90 10.86
CA LYS A 35 16.21 17.38 11.95
C LYS A 35 17.06 16.20 11.51
N GLN A 36 18.08 15.88 12.31
CA GLN A 36 18.81 14.63 12.16
C GLN A 36 17.97 13.44 12.64
N MET A 37 18.09 12.30 11.96
CA MET A 37 17.41 11.06 12.33
C MET A 37 18.28 9.85 12.00
N ASN A 38 18.21 8.83 12.84
CA ASN A 38 18.92 7.57 12.60
C ASN A 38 18.21 6.77 11.50
N PHE A 39 18.97 6.14 10.59
CA PHE A 39 18.41 5.26 9.54
C PHE A 39 17.60 4.10 10.12
N LYS A 40 17.89 3.64 11.34
CA LYS A 40 17.09 2.61 12.02
C LYS A 40 15.63 3.03 12.25
N ALA A 41 15.36 4.33 12.37
CA ALA A 41 14.00 4.88 12.53
C ALA A 41 13.30 5.17 11.19
N LEU A 42 14.00 4.96 10.07
CA LEU A 42 13.52 5.27 8.73
C LEU A 42 13.33 3.98 7.93
N GLU A 43 12.16 3.84 7.33
CA GLU A 43 11.91 2.81 6.34
C GLU A 43 11.84 3.49 4.97
N LEU A 44 12.72 3.04 4.05
CA LEU A 44 12.79 3.59 2.71
C LEU A 44 11.55 3.23 1.91
N THR A 45 11.03 4.19 1.17
CA THR A 45 9.91 4.00 0.24
C THR A 45 10.45 3.86 -1.18
N SER A 46 9.65 3.28 -2.09
CA SER A 46 10.02 3.20 -3.51
C SER A 46 9.94 4.55 -4.26
N ILE A 47 9.54 5.62 -3.56
CA ILE A 47 9.33 6.95 -4.16
C ILE A 47 10.64 7.73 -4.01
N VAL A 48 11.28 8.02 -5.15
CA VAL A 48 12.50 8.83 -5.19
C VAL A 48 12.17 10.23 -5.67
N MET A 49 12.54 11.24 -4.88
CA MET A 49 12.43 12.64 -5.26
C MET A 49 13.77 13.13 -5.82
N LYS A 50 13.78 13.64 -7.05
CA LYS A 50 15.00 14.25 -7.62
C LYS A 50 15.17 15.66 -7.07
N ILE A 51 16.09 15.82 -6.12
CA ILE A 51 16.45 17.11 -5.49
C ILE A 51 17.97 17.23 -5.33
N PRO A 52 18.52 18.45 -5.31
CA PRO A 52 19.91 18.64 -4.92
C PRO A 52 20.09 18.40 -3.42
N ARG A 53 21.29 17.96 -3.03
CA ARG A 53 21.70 17.79 -1.63
C ARG A 53 21.55 19.11 -0.87
N GLY A 54 21.02 19.08 0.35
CA GLY A 54 20.93 20.26 1.22
C GLY A 54 19.84 21.28 0.82
N LEU A 55 18.88 20.91 -0.03
CA LEU A 55 17.80 21.80 -0.48
C LEU A 55 17.07 22.48 0.71
N ARG A 56 16.78 23.78 0.61
CA ARG A 56 16.06 24.53 1.67
C ARG A 56 14.58 24.11 1.79
N PRO A 57 13.96 24.21 2.99
CA PRO A 57 12.60 23.69 3.22
C PRO A 57 11.52 24.26 2.29
N GLY A 58 11.60 25.55 1.98
CA GLY A 58 10.65 26.21 1.06
C GLY A 58 10.69 25.65 -0.36
N ASN A 59 11.88 25.36 -0.88
CA ASN A 59 12.03 24.75 -2.19
C ASN A 59 11.71 23.25 -2.17
N LEU A 60 11.99 22.58 -1.04
CA LEU A 60 11.60 21.18 -0.85
C LEU A 60 10.08 21.01 -0.88
N ARG A 61 9.32 21.92 -0.25
CA ARG A 61 7.85 21.95 -0.35
C ARG A 61 7.38 22.02 -1.81
N LYS A 62 7.92 22.97 -2.58
CA LYS A 62 7.60 23.13 -4.01
C LYS A 62 7.94 21.87 -4.81
N ALA A 63 9.09 21.24 -4.55
CA ALA A 63 9.48 20.00 -5.21
C ALA A 63 8.56 18.82 -4.83
N TRP A 64 8.15 18.73 -3.57
CA TRP A 64 7.22 17.73 -3.05
C TRP A 64 5.86 17.79 -3.73
N GLU A 65 5.33 19.00 -3.88
CA GLU A 65 4.06 19.26 -4.56
C GLU A 65 4.19 19.02 -6.07
N LYS A 66 5.25 19.54 -6.71
CA LYS A 66 5.50 19.35 -8.15
C LYS A 66 5.62 17.88 -8.55
N GLN A 67 6.23 17.05 -7.71
CA GLN A 67 6.39 15.62 -7.98
C GLN A 67 5.23 14.78 -7.43
N GLU A 68 4.21 15.42 -6.85
CA GLU A 68 3.01 14.81 -6.29
C GLU A 68 3.28 13.64 -5.35
N VAL A 69 4.30 13.79 -4.49
CA VAL A 69 4.78 12.69 -3.63
C VAL A 69 3.68 12.15 -2.72
N GLN A 70 2.80 13.02 -2.23
CA GLN A 70 1.67 12.60 -1.39
C GLN A 70 0.71 11.69 -2.16
N LYS A 71 0.32 12.07 -3.39
CA LYS A 71 -0.57 11.26 -4.24
C LYS A 71 0.06 9.91 -4.57
N LYS A 72 1.36 9.90 -4.89
CA LYS A 72 2.13 8.68 -5.15
C LYS A 72 2.22 7.78 -3.93
N TRP A 73 2.31 8.35 -2.74
CA TRP A 73 2.28 7.58 -1.51
C TRP A 73 0.91 6.98 -1.27
N ASP A 74 -0.16 7.78 -1.37
CA ASP A 74 -1.53 7.34 -1.08
C ASP A 74 -2.02 6.25 -2.04
N SER A 75 -1.49 6.21 -3.27
CA SER A 75 -1.77 5.13 -4.23
C SER A 75 -1.05 3.82 -3.90
N THR A 76 -0.01 3.84 -3.06
CA THR A 76 0.74 2.62 -2.72
C THR A 76 -0.08 1.66 -1.86
N THR A 77 0.13 0.35 -2.06
CA THR A 77 -0.50 -0.68 -1.23
C THR A 77 -0.08 -0.56 0.24
N TRP A 78 1.11 -0.02 0.51
CA TRP A 78 1.60 0.23 1.85
C TRP A 78 0.76 1.31 2.56
N ALA A 79 0.58 2.48 1.94
CA ALA A 79 -0.25 3.54 2.50
C ALA A 79 -1.70 3.07 2.70
N GLN A 80 -2.26 2.34 1.73
CA GLN A 80 -3.60 1.78 1.82
C GLN A 80 -3.74 0.78 2.99
N LYS A 81 -2.73 -0.07 3.22
CA LYS A 81 -2.71 -0.99 4.37
C LYS A 81 -2.68 -0.23 5.70
N ILE A 82 -1.87 0.83 5.81
CA ILE A 82 -1.81 1.68 7.00
C ILE A 82 -3.17 2.35 7.23
N ALA A 83 -3.75 2.95 6.20
CA ALA A 83 -5.06 3.60 6.28
C ALA A 83 -6.16 2.61 6.70
N ASN A 84 -6.16 1.39 6.14
CA ASN A 84 -7.11 0.35 6.51
C ASN A 84 -6.91 -0.13 7.95
N LYS A 85 -5.67 -0.25 8.43
CA LYS A 85 -5.39 -0.57 9.84
C LYS A 85 -5.93 0.52 10.77
N LYS A 86 -5.71 1.79 10.43
CA LYS A 86 -6.24 2.94 11.19
C LYS A 86 -7.76 2.94 11.22
N LYS A 87 -8.41 2.78 10.06
CA LYS A 87 -9.88 2.67 9.97
C LYS A 87 -10.43 1.54 10.81
N ARG A 88 -9.81 0.36 10.77
CA ARG A 88 -10.21 -0.81 11.57
C ARG A 88 -10.07 -0.57 13.08
N ALA A 89 -9.02 0.11 13.51
CA ALA A 89 -8.83 0.47 14.92
C ALA A 89 -9.89 1.47 15.42
N GLN A 90 -10.47 2.28 14.52
CA GLN A 90 -11.50 3.28 14.83
C GLN A 90 -12.94 2.73 14.77
N LEU A 91 -13.16 1.46 14.39
CA LEU A 91 -14.50 0.91 14.24
C LEU A 91 -15.19 0.72 15.59
N THR A 92 -16.41 1.24 15.69
CA THR A 92 -17.32 0.97 16.82
C THR A 92 -17.82 -0.48 16.77
N ASP A 93 -18.42 -0.94 17.86
CA ASP A 93 -19.00 -2.29 17.93
C ASP A 93 -20.07 -2.53 16.86
N PHE A 94 -20.96 -1.55 16.69
CA PHE A 94 -21.99 -1.60 15.67
C PHE A 94 -21.40 -1.64 14.25
N ASP A 95 -20.32 -0.91 13.97
CA ASP A 95 -19.65 -0.96 12.67
C ASP A 95 -18.98 -2.31 12.42
N ARG A 96 -18.42 -2.94 13.46
CA ARG A 96 -17.87 -4.29 13.37
C ARG A 96 -18.96 -5.32 13.04
N PHE A 97 -20.15 -5.19 13.63
CA PHE A 97 -21.29 -6.04 13.29
C PHE A 97 -21.74 -5.85 11.82
N LYS A 98 -21.91 -4.60 11.36
CA LYS A 98 -22.24 -4.31 9.95
C LYS A 98 -21.21 -4.89 8.99
N LEU A 99 -19.92 -4.74 9.29
CA LEU A 99 -18.83 -5.29 8.48
C LEU A 99 -18.87 -6.83 8.45
N MET A 100 -19.16 -7.47 9.58
CA MET A 100 -19.28 -8.93 9.68
C MET A 100 -20.44 -9.46 8.79
N LYS A 101 -21.62 -8.83 8.85
CA LYS A 101 -22.77 -9.21 7.99
C LYS A 101 -22.49 -8.98 6.51
N ALA A 102 -21.91 -7.84 6.14
CA ALA A 102 -21.52 -7.56 4.75
C ALA A 102 -20.48 -8.57 4.23
N LYS A 103 -19.49 -8.94 5.05
CA LYS A 103 -18.48 -9.94 4.71
C LYS A 103 -19.10 -11.34 4.55
N GLN A 104 -20.07 -11.72 5.39
CA GLN A 104 -20.78 -12.99 5.28
C GLN A 104 -21.54 -13.10 3.95
N ALA A 105 -22.29 -12.06 3.56
CA ALA A 105 -23.01 -12.01 2.29
C ALA A 105 -22.05 -12.11 1.09
N ARG A 106 -20.96 -11.32 1.09
CA ARG A 106 -19.93 -11.36 0.05
C ARG A 106 -19.28 -12.73 -0.07
N ASN A 107 -18.87 -13.34 1.05
CA ASN A 107 -18.19 -14.63 1.05
C ASN A 107 -19.09 -15.76 0.54
N ARG A 108 -20.40 -15.71 0.82
CA ARG A 108 -21.36 -16.69 0.27
C ARG A 108 -21.35 -16.67 -1.26
N LEU A 109 -21.42 -15.48 -1.87
CA LEU A 109 -21.37 -15.32 -3.33
C LEU A 109 -20.04 -15.80 -3.92
N ILE A 110 -18.92 -15.40 -3.30
CA ILE A 110 -17.57 -15.81 -3.74
C ILE A 110 -17.42 -17.32 -3.68
N ASN A 111 -17.86 -17.98 -2.60
CA ASN A 111 -17.71 -19.43 -2.44
C ASN A 111 -18.53 -20.21 -3.47
N VAL A 112 -19.73 -19.73 -3.81
CA VAL A 112 -20.57 -20.34 -4.86
C VAL A 112 -19.85 -20.26 -6.21
N GLU A 113 -19.37 -19.07 -6.60
CA GLU A 113 -18.74 -18.88 -7.90
C GLU A 113 -17.37 -19.57 -8.00
N PHE A 114 -16.55 -19.47 -6.94
CA PHE A 114 -15.29 -20.20 -6.83
C PHE A 114 -15.50 -21.71 -6.87
N GLY A 115 -16.58 -22.22 -6.27
CA GLY A 115 -16.97 -23.62 -6.36
C GLY A 115 -17.24 -24.08 -7.79
N LYS A 116 -17.92 -23.26 -8.60
CA LYS A 116 -18.13 -23.54 -10.04
C LYS A 116 -16.81 -23.55 -10.80
N LEU A 117 -15.99 -22.50 -10.65
CA LEU A 117 -14.67 -22.39 -11.28
C LEU A 117 -13.75 -23.56 -10.92
N ARG A 118 -13.76 -24.02 -9.67
CA ARG A 118 -12.98 -25.20 -9.26
C ARG A 118 -13.47 -26.48 -9.94
N LYS A 119 -14.79 -26.64 -10.10
CA LYS A 119 -15.37 -27.82 -10.78
C LYS A 119 -15.06 -27.82 -12.27
N THR A 120 -15.02 -26.66 -12.92
CA THR A 120 -14.65 -26.56 -14.34
C THR A 120 -13.18 -26.91 -14.57
N VAL A 121 -12.27 -26.40 -13.73
CA VAL A 121 -10.83 -26.75 -13.80
C VAL A 121 -10.58 -28.23 -13.51
N LYS A 122 -11.33 -28.83 -12.57
CA LYS A 122 -11.21 -30.27 -12.25
C LYS A 122 -11.85 -31.20 -13.28
N ARG A 123 -12.67 -30.69 -14.22
CA ARG A 123 -13.30 -31.54 -15.24
C ARG A 123 -12.23 -31.94 -16.28
N PRO A 124 -11.96 -33.24 -16.48
CA PRO A 124 -11.08 -33.66 -17.57
C PRO A 124 -11.70 -33.25 -18.91
N ALA A 125 -10.85 -32.99 -19.91
CA ALA A 125 -11.28 -32.63 -21.26
C ALA A 125 -12.35 -33.61 -21.76
N PRO A 126 -13.46 -33.12 -22.36
CA PRO A 126 -14.50 -34.00 -22.87
C PRO A 126 -13.87 -34.94 -23.91
N ARG A 127 -14.03 -36.26 -23.70
CA ARG A 127 -13.57 -37.26 -24.67
C ARG A 127 -14.26 -36.96 -26.02
N LEU A 128 -13.47 -36.63 -27.05
CA LEU A 128 -13.95 -36.47 -28.41
C LEU A 128 -14.73 -37.73 -28.80
N ARG A 129 -16.06 -37.62 -28.96
CA ARG A 129 -16.88 -38.73 -29.45
C ARG A 129 -16.41 -39.06 -30.86
N LYS A 130 -15.73 -40.20 -31.04
CA LYS A 130 -15.41 -40.74 -32.38
C LYS A 130 -16.73 -40.84 -33.15
N LYS A 131 -16.86 -40.09 -34.25
CA LYS A 131 -17.96 -40.25 -35.19
C LYS A 131 -17.95 -41.71 -35.66
N LYS A 132 -19.05 -42.44 -35.47
CA LYS A 132 -19.20 -43.79 -36.00
C LYS A 132 -19.03 -43.69 -37.52
N SER A 133 -18.00 -44.35 -38.06
CA SER A 133 -17.80 -44.49 -39.50
C SER A 133 -18.99 -45.24 -40.07
N VAL A 134 -19.79 -44.56 -40.90
CA VAL A 134 -20.85 -45.19 -41.69
C VAL A 134 -20.14 -46.08 -42.72
N LYS A 135 -20.30 -47.40 -42.61
CA LYS A 135 -19.83 -48.35 -43.62
C LYS A 135 -20.78 -48.24 -44.84
N LYS A 136 -20.20 -48.03 -46.01
CA LYS A 136 -20.84 -48.20 -47.32
C LYS A 136 -21.12 -49.67 -47.57
#